data_AF-A0AAU5LXQ6-F1
#
_entry.id   AF-A0AAU5LXQ6-F1
#
_cell.length_a   1.000
_cell.length_b   1.000
_cell.length_c   1.000
_cell.angle_alpha   90.00
_cell.angle_beta   90.00
_cell.angle_gamma   90.00
#
_symmetry.space_group_name_H-M   'P 1'
#
loop_
_entity.id
_entity.type
_entity.pdbx_description
1 polymer ?
#
loop_
_entity_poly.entity_id
_entity_poly.type
_entity_poly.pdbx_seq_one_letter_code
_entity_poly.pdbx_strand_id
1 'polypeptide(L)'
;MDGNRRRARCQGHANPSVGTTRFTSRTPSAGVRPLEFSTSQSSSARPRTRSSAAERSRYLMQMIGEVVTTRLIEPGGRWQVHVAGLVDRLPDTTALALKQAVEATKEIATGNHVTIAVGYGGRQELVEAVRSLLESEARAGNDLDSLADTLEAAGITSTSTPPASPTPTTSGEQRMSNFLLWQSAYCEVCFCDPYWPAFREIDSLCALRSYAARQRRRGA
;
A
#
# COMPACT_ATOMS: atom_id res chain seq x y z
N MET A 1 6.56 -1.40 -4.27
CA MET A 1 6.80 -1.33 -5.73
C MET A 1 7.89 -0.30 -6.02
N ASP A 2 9.15 -0.73 -6.09
CA ASP A 2 10.31 0.14 -6.33
C ASP A 2 10.99 -0.17 -7.67
N GLY A 3 11.83 0.75 -8.16
CA GLY A 3 12.64 0.60 -9.36
C GLY A 3 12.08 1.24 -10.63
N ASN A 4 10.87 1.82 -10.60
CA ASN A 4 10.20 2.40 -11.77
C ASN A 4 11.08 3.42 -12.52
N ARG A 5 11.66 4.37 -11.78
CA ARG A 5 12.51 5.43 -12.33
C ARG A 5 13.88 4.92 -12.77
N ARG A 6 14.47 4.00 -12.02
CA ARG A 6 15.76 3.38 -12.36
C ARG A 6 15.62 2.65 -13.70
N ARG A 7 14.55 1.86 -13.85
CA ARG A 7 14.24 1.19 -15.12
C ARG A 7 14.02 2.16 -16.26
N ALA A 8 13.23 3.22 -16.06
CA ALA A 8 12.97 4.19 -17.13
C ALA A 8 14.25 4.87 -17.64
N ARG A 9 15.20 5.14 -16.73
CA ARG A 9 16.54 5.64 -17.09
C ARG A 9 17.36 4.61 -17.85
N CYS A 10 17.38 3.35 -17.41
CA CYS A 10 18.06 2.27 -18.14
C CYS A 10 17.53 2.07 -19.56
N GLN A 11 16.25 2.41 -19.80
CA GLN A 11 15.60 2.33 -21.11
C GLN A 11 15.76 3.62 -21.95
N GLY A 12 16.52 4.61 -21.46
CA GLY A 12 16.76 5.86 -22.19
C GLY A 12 15.56 6.81 -22.27
N HIS A 13 14.52 6.62 -21.44
CA HIS A 13 13.37 7.53 -21.45
C HIS A 13 13.75 8.92 -20.93
N ALA A 14 13.43 9.95 -21.71
CA ALA A 14 13.68 11.36 -21.36
C ALA A 14 12.96 11.78 -20.05
N ASN A 15 11.78 11.21 -19.78
CA ASN A 15 11.05 11.40 -18.53
C ASN A 15 11.02 10.09 -17.72
N PRO A 16 11.75 9.99 -16.59
CA PRO A 16 11.75 8.80 -15.73
C PRO A 16 10.37 8.45 -15.13
N SER A 17 9.41 9.38 -15.18
CA SER A 17 8.05 9.19 -14.67
C SER A 17 7.21 8.25 -15.56
N VAL A 18 7.65 8.01 -16.80
CA VAL A 18 7.04 7.02 -17.73
C VAL A 18 7.12 5.59 -17.19
N GLY A 19 8.10 5.30 -16.32
CA GLY A 19 8.17 4.01 -15.62
C GLY A 19 6.95 3.72 -14.74
N THR A 20 6.23 4.77 -14.31
CA THR A 20 4.99 4.70 -13.52
C THR A 20 3.76 4.41 -14.40
N THR A 21 3.85 4.47 -15.73
CA THR A 21 2.69 4.16 -16.61
C THR A 21 2.57 2.66 -16.86
N ARG A 22 3.70 1.94 -17.02
CA ARG A 22 3.72 0.47 -17.13
C ARG A 22 3.36 -0.25 -15.82
N PHE A 23 3.43 0.49 -14.71
CA PHE A 23 3.05 0.10 -13.34
C PHE A 23 1.69 -0.59 -13.24
N THR A 24 0.70 -0.16 -14.03
CA THR A 24 -0.70 -0.55 -13.87
C THR A 24 -1.09 -1.76 -14.69
N SER A 25 -0.34 -2.04 -15.77
CA SER A 25 -0.70 -3.06 -16.76
C SER A 25 -0.59 -4.50 -16.26
N ARG A 26 0.16 -4.73 -15.18
CA ARG A 26 0.47 -6.07 -14.66
C ARG A 26 -0.02 -6.22 -13.22
N THR A 27 -1.28 -6.55 -13.06
CA THR A 27 -1.79 -7.18 -11.84
C THR A 27 -1.60 -8.69 -12.02
N PRO A 28 -0.93 -9.41 -11.10
CA PRO A 28 -0.84 -10.87 -11.20
C PRO A 28 -2.24 -11.50 -11.23
N SER A 29 -2.48 -12.39 -12.19
CA SER A 29 -3.72 -13.16 -12.34
C SER A 29 -3.89 -14.26 -11.28
N ALA A 30 -2.77 -14.74 -10.73
CA ALA A 30 -2.78 -15.78 -9.71
C ALA A 30 -3.40 -15.26 -8.40
N GLY A 31 -4.21 -16.10 -7.73
CA GLY A 31 -4.92 -15.85 -6.47
C GLY A 31 -4.04 -15.59 -5.25
N VAL A 32 -3.17 -14.58 -5.36
CA VAL A 32 -2.26 -14.10 -4.33
C VAL A 32 -3.01 -13.06 -3.51
N ARG A 33 -3.33 -13.43 -2.27
CA ARG A 33 -3.88 -12.54 -1.24
C ARG A 33 -2.83 -11.49 -0.80
N PRO A 34 -3.30 -10.41 -0.18
CA PRO A 34 -3.50 -9.07 -0.71
C PRO A 34 -2.34 -8.48 -1.51
N LEU A 35 -2.69 -7.80 -2.59
CA LEU A 35 -1.78 -6.92 -3.30
C LEU A 35 -1.80 -5.56 -2.60
N GLU A 36 -0.68 -5.17 -2.01
CA GLU A 36 -0.54 -3.92 -1.27
C GLU A 36 0.18 -2.88 -2.13
N PHE A 37 -0.56 -1.90 -2.64
CA PHE A 37 -0.02 -0.82 -3.47
C PHE A 37 0.59 0.27 -2.59
N SER A 38 1.89 0.23 -2.34
CA SER A 38 2.58 1.34 -1.68
C SER A 38 2.97 2.46 -2.65
N THR A 39 2.42 3.66 -2.45
CA THR A 39 2.98 4.92 -2.97
C THR A 39 3.54 5.74 -1.81
N SER A 40 4.64 5.27 -1.22
CA SER A 40 5.32 6.05 -0.18
C SER A 40 6.00 7.27 -0.80
N GLN A 41 5.77 8.45 -0.21
CA GLN A 41 6.51 9.69 -0.53
C GLN A 41 7.95 9.67 0.01
N SER A 42 8.49 8.50 0.37
CA SER A 42 9.80 8.41 1.00
C SER A 42 10.92 8.40 -0.05
N SER A 43 11.57 9.56 -0.14
CA SER A 43 13.03 9.74 -0.24
C SER A 43 13.82 9.32 -1.48
N SER A 44 13.22 8.84 -2.57
CA SER A 44 14.00 8.64 -3.80
C SER A 44 14.01 9.90 -4.69
N ALA A 45 15.16 10.58 -4.75
CA ALA A 45 15.50 11.79 -5.51
C ALA A 45 14.72 13.08 -5.19
N ARG A 46 15.41 14.03 -4.53
CA ARG A 46 14.98 15.44 -4.44
C ARG A 46 14.56 15.92 -5.84
N PRO A 47 13.33 16.44 -5.99
CA PRO A 47 12.95 17.18 -7.20
C PRO A 47 13.98 18.25 -7.53
N ARG A 48 14.42 18.36 -8.79
CA ARG A 48 15.27 19.49 -9.23
C ARG A 48 14.52 20.83 -9.09
N THR A 49 13.18 20.81 -9.12
CA THR A 49 12.31 21.97 -8.95
C THR A 49 10.99 21.59 -8.24
N ARG A 50 10.36 22.52 -7.53
CA ARG A 50 9.01 22.32 -6.94
C ARG A 50 7.94 22.04 -8.01
N SER A 51 8.03 22.66 -9.18
CA SER A 51 7.11 22.45 -10.31
C SER A 51 7.12 21.00 -10.80
N SER A 52 8.30 20.41 -10.99
CA SER A 52 8.44 19.00 -11.39
C SER A 52 7.92 18.02 -10.33
N ALA A 53 7.90 18.40 -9.04
CA ALA A 53 7.35 17.58 -7.97
C ALA A 53 5.82 17.57 -8.01
N ALA A 54 5.22 18.74 -8.20
CA ALA A 54 3.77 18.91 -8.27
C ALA A 54 3.17 18.20 -9.50
N GLU A 55 3.80 18.32 -10.66
CA GLU A 55 3.39 17.61 -11.89
C GLU A 55 3.46 16.10 -11.72
N ARG A 56 4.52 15.58 -11.09
CA ARG A 56 4.67 14.16 -10.79
C ARG A 56 3.59 13.66 -9.83
N SER A 57 3.31 14.42 -8.78
CA SER A 57 2.25 14.09 -7.84
C SER A 57 0.91 14.04 -8.55
N ARG A 58 0.58 15.07 -9.34
CA ARG A 58 -0.67 15.13 -10.13
C ARG A 58 -0.82 13.92 -11.06
N TYR A 59 0.24 13.58 -11.79
CA TYR A 59 0.23 12.42 -12.69
C TYR A 59 -0.01 11.11 -11.93
N LEU A 60 0.68 10.90 -10.80
CA LEU A 60 0.47 9.72 -9.97
C LEU A 60 -0.96 9.62 -9.44
N MET A 61 -1.53 10.74 -8.99
CA MET A 61 -2.90 10.80 -8.46
C MET A 61 -3.94 10.46 -9.55
N GLN A 62 -3.77 11.02 -10.75
CA GLN A 62 -4.62 10.69 -11.90
C GLN A 62 -4.54 9.19 -12.26
N MET A 63 -3.32 8.63 -12.29
CA MET A 63 -3.11 7.21 -12.55
C MET A 63 -3.77 6.30 -11.50
N ILE A 64 -3.68 6.66 -10.21
CA ILE A 64 -4.35 5.92 -9.13
C ILE A 64 -5.86 5.92 -9.35
N GLY A 65 -6.44 7.10 -9.63
CA GLY A 65 -7.87 7.22 -9.92
C GLY A 65 -8.31 6.35 -11.09
N GLU A 66 -7.55 6.35 -12.19
CA GLU A 66 -7.85 5.54 -13.38
C GLU A 66 -7.79 4.04 -13.10
N VAL A 67 -6.74 3.55 -12.41
CA VAL A 67 -6.62 2.12 -12.07
C VAL A 67 -7.79 1.65 -11.22
N VAL A 68 -8.14 2.46 -10.23
CA VAL A 68 -9.20 2.14 -9.29
C VAL A 68 -10.53 2.03 -10.03
N THR A 69 -10.89 3.02 -10.83
CA THR A 69 -12.18 3.03 -11.54
C THR A 69 -12.26 2.01 -12.68
N THR A 70 -11.16 1.77 -13.39
CA THR A 70 -11.19 0.92 -14.60
C THR A 70 -10.91 -0.55 -14.33
N ARG A 71 -10.12 -0.91 -13.30
CA ARG A 71 -9.65 -2.29 -13.08
C ARG A 71 -10.13 -2.93 -11.81
N LEU A 72 -10.42 -2.14 -10.77
CA LEU A 72 -10.80 -2.69 -9.46
C LEU A 72 -12.31 -2.71 -9.25
N ILE A 73 -13.05 -1.81 -9.93
CA ILE A 73 -14.53 -1.73 -9.87
C ILE A 73 -15.15 -2.31 -11.16
N GLU A 74 -14.67 -3.47 -11.61
CA GLU A 74 -15.25 -4.15 -12.78
C GLU A 74 -16.54 -4.93 -12.40
N PRO A 75 -17.54 -5.06 -13.29
CA PRO A 75 -18.71 -5.90 -13.06
C PRO A 75 -18.33 -7.37 -12.79
N GLY A 76 -18.85 -7.95 -11.70
CA GLY A 76 -18.40 -9.27 -11.22
C GLY A 76 -17.06 -9.23 -10.46
N GLY A 77 -16.77 -8.07 -9.86
CA GLY A 77 -15.51 -7.74 -9.20
C GLY A 77 -14.98 -8.84 -8.29
N ARG A 78 -13.66 -9.07 -8.39
CA ARG A 78 -12.96 -10.12 -7.67
C ARG A 78 -12.31 -9.65 -6.38
N TRP A 79 -12.14 -8.34 -6.20
CA TRP A 79 -11.29 -7.74 -5.18
C TRP A 79 -12.08 -6.79 -4.27
N GLN A 80 -11.97 -6.97 -2.97
CA GLN A 80 -12.39 -5.98 -1.99
C GLN A 80 -11.26 -4.95 -1.81
N VAL A 81 -11.55 -3.68 -2.08
CA VAL A 81 -10.59 -2.59 -2.06
C VAL A 81 -10.57 -1.94 -0.68
N HIS A 82 -9.36 -1.81 -0.13
CA HIS A 82 -9.05 -1.09 1.09
C HIS A 82 -8.10 0.06 0.77
N VAL A 83 -8.11 1.10 1.60
CA VAL A 83 -7.22 2.25 1.43
C VAL A 83 -6.52 2.54 2.74
N ALA A 84 -5.20 2.73 2.66
CA ALA A 84 -4.35 3.11 3.78
C ALA A 84 -3.70 4.47 3.53
N GLY A 85 -3.67 5.31 4.56
CA GLY A 85 -3.06 6.64 4.50
C GLY A 85 -4.08 7.78 4.57
N LEU A 86 -3.60 9.00 4.31
CA LEU A 86 -4.36 10.23 4.56
C LEU A 86 -5.20 10.60 3.33
N VAL A 87 -6.30 9.86 3.11
CA VAL A 87 -7.18 10.04 1.94
C VAL A 87 -7.73 11.46 1.84
N ASP A 88 -8.08 12.07 2.97
CA ASP A 88 -8.63 13.44 3.00
C ASP A 88 -7.59 14.53 2.71
N ARG A 89 -6.30 14.17 2.61
CA ARG A 89 -5.23 15.08 2.16
C ARG A 89 -4.91 14.93 0.67
N LEU A 90 -5.58 14.02 -0.02
CA LEU A 90 -5.42 13.84 -1.46
C LEU A 90 -6.29 14.85 -2.23
N PRO A 91 -5.97 15.12 -3.51
CA PRO A 91 -6.87 15.89 -4.35
C PRO A 91 -8.28 15.28 -4.40
N ASP A 92 -9.31 16.12 -4.35
CA ASP A 92 -10.72 15.70 -4.22
C ASP A 92 -11.12 14.61 -5.22
N THR A 93 -10.68 14.71 -6.47
CA THR A 93 -10.96 13.72 -7.51
C THR A 93 -10.40 12.34 -7.18
N THR A 94 -9.21 12.28 -6.58
CA THR A 94 -8.55 11.03 -6.21
C THR A 94 -9.14 10.46 -4.92
N ALA A 95 -9.40 11.33 -3.93
CA ALA A 95 -10.08 10.94 -2.70
C ALA A 95 -11.47 10.35 -2.98
N LEU A 96 -12.24 11.00 -3.86
CA LEU A 96 -13.56 10.53 -4.28
C LEU A 96 -13.49 9.18 -4.98
N ALA A 97 -12.58 9.01 -5.95
CA ALA A 97 -12.42 7.75 -6.66
C ALA A 97 -12.06 6.59 -5.72
N LEU A 98 -11.16 6.83 -4.76
CA LEU A 98 -10.78 5.84 -3.74
C LEU A 98 -11.95 5.48 -2.82
N LYS A 99 -12.69 6.48 -2.32
CA LYS A 99 -13.87 6.27 -1.47
C LYS A 99 -14.96 5.49 -2.21
N GLN A 100 -15.23 5.83 -3.46
CA GLN A 100 -16.18 5.11 -4.31
C GLN A 100 -15.78 3.66 -4.53
N ALA A 101 -14.48 3.37 -4.68
CA ALA A 101 -14.00 2.02 -4.85
C ALA A 101 -14.14 1.15 -3.61
N VAL A 102 -13.80 1.70 -2.45
CA VAL A 102 -14.00 1.02 -1.16
C VAL A 102 -15.48 0.69 -1.00
N GLU A 103 -16.36 1.67 -1.22
CA GLU A 103 -17.80 1.49 -1.08
C GLU A 103 -18.37 0.48 -2.09
N ALA A 104 -17.97 0.56 -3.35
CA ALA A 104 -18.46 -0.33 -4.41
C ALA A 104 -17.99 -1.78 -4.25
N THR A 105 -16.91 -2.02 -3.51
CA THR A 105 -16.30 -3.35 -3.36
C THR A 105 -16.49 -3.95 -1.97
N LYS A 106 -17.09 -3.22 -1.02
CA LYS A 106 -17.20 -3.64 0.39
C LYS A 106 -17.91 -4.97 0.60
N GLU A 107 -18.89 -5.30 -0.24
CA GLU A 107 -19.68 -6.55 -0.15
C GLU A 107 -19.03 -7.73 -0.89
N ILE A 108 -17.86 -7.55 -1.52
CA ILE A 108 -17.17 -8.62 -2.26
C ILE A 108 -16.53 -9.60 -1.27
N ALA A 109 -17.16 -10.77 -1.13
CA ALA A 109 -16.76 -11.82 -0.20
C ALA A 109 -15.88 -12.93 -0.82
N THR A 110 -15.06 -12.60 -1.82
CA THR A 110 -14.16 -13.58 -2.48
C THR A 110 -12.95 -13.97 -1.62
N GLY A 111 -12.68 -13.21 -0.55
CA GLY A 111 -11.45 -13.33 0.25
C GLY A 111 -10.20 -12.77 -0.45
N ASN A 112 -10.37 -12.10 -1.59
CA ASN A 112 -9.29 -11.37 -2.25
C ASN A 112 -9.38 -9.90 -1.86
N HIS A 113 -8.32 -9.39 -1.23
CA HIS A 113 -8.25 -8.02 -0.77
C HIS A 113 -7.15 -7.27 -1.52
N VAL A 114 -7.32 -5.97 -1.72
CA VAL A 114 -6.29 -5.09 -2.27
C VAL A 114 -6.23 -3.83 -1.44
N THR A 115 -5.06 -3.53 -0.89
CA THR A 115 -4.88 -2.32 -0.07
C THR A 115 -4.09 -1.29 -0.86
N ILE A 116 -4.68 -0.12 -1.08
CA ILE A 116 -4.03 0.99 -1.78
C ILE A 116 -3.52 1.98 -0.75
N ALA A 117 -2.20 2.07 -0.61
CA ALA A 117 -1.55 2.98 0.31
C ALA A 117 -1.10 4.26 -0.41
N VAL A 118 -1.82 5.36 -0.17
CA VAL A 118 -1.60 6.67 -0.83
C VAL A 118 -1.45 7.77 0.20
N GLY A 119 -0.40 8.59 0.05
CA GLY A 119 -0.03 9.54 1.08
C GLY A 119 0.31 8.85 2.41
N TYR A 120 0.71 7.59 2.34
CA TYR A 120 0.91 6.72 3.48
C TYR A 120 2.33 6.84 4.06
N GLY A 121 2.41 6.74 5.38
CA GLY A 121 3.65 6.46 6.10
C GLY A 121 3.32 5.77 7.42
N GLY A 122 3.93 4.62 7.70
CA GLY A 122 3.57 3.77 8.85
C GLY A 122 3.71 4.47 10.20
N ARG A 123 4.73 5.31 10.37
CA ARG A 123 4.84 6.15 11.57
C ARG A 123 3.69 7.15 11.71
N GLN A 124 3.27 7.77 10.61
CA GLN A 124 2.18 8.75 10.62
C GLN A 124 0.84 8.07 10.87
N GLU A 125 0.65 6.86 10.32
CA GLU A 125 -0.52 6.03 10.59
C GLU A 125 -0.65 5.72 12.08
N LEU A 126 0.44 5.29 12.73
CA LEU A 126 0.44 5.01 14.17
C LEU A 126 0.09 6.25 15.00
N VAL A 127 0.69 7.39 14.70
CA VAL A 127 0.38 8.65 15.39
C VAL A 127 -1.10 9.02 15.26
N GLU A 128 -1.68 8.83 14.07
CA GLU A 128 -3.09 9.16 13.84
C GLU A 128 -4.04 8.15 14.50
N ALA A 129 -3.70 6.86 14.49
CA ALA A 129 -4.47 5.83 15.19
C ALA A 129 -4.52 6.10 16.70
N VAL A 130 -3.38 6.39 17.32
CA VAL A 130 -3.32 6.74 18.75
C VAL A 130 -4.09 8.03 19.04
N ARG A 131 -3.95 9.06 18.19
CA ARG A 131 -4.74 10.30 18.36
C ARG A 131 -6.24 10.00 18.31
N SER A 132 -6.69 9.25 17.31
CA SER A 132 -8.11 8.93 17.13
C SER A 132 -8.66 8.14 18.31
N LEU A 133 -7.88 7.22 18.88
CA LEU A 133 -8.24 6.49 20.09
C LEU A 133 -8.38 7.42 21.30
N LEU A 134 -7.40 8.28 21.54
CA LEU A 134 -7.46 9.25 22.64
C LEU A 134 -8.68 10.17 22.53
N GLU A 135 -9.00 10.63 21.32
CA GLU A 135 -10.18 11.46 21.07
C GLU A 135 -11.50 10.71 21.27
N SER A 136 -11.57 9.42 20.94
CA SER A 136 -12.78 8.62 21.17
C SER A 136 -13.01 8.33 22.64
N GLU A 137 -11.94 7.98 23.38
CA GLU A 137 -12.00 7.70 24.82
C GLU A 137 -12.37 8.95 25.61
N ALA A 138 -11.78 10.10 25.26
CA ALA A 138 -12.15 11.38 25.85
C ALA A 138 -13.63 11.74 25.60
N ARG A 139 -14.16 11.45 24.39
CA ARG A 139 -15.58 11.66 24.06
C ARG A 139 -16.50 10.69 24.81
N ALA A 140 -16.03 9.49 25.11
CA ALA A 140 -16.75 8.51 25.93
C ALA A 140 -16.71 8.85 27.43
N GLY A 141 -15.86 9.79 27.85
CA GLY A 141 -15.69 10.20 29.24
C GLY A 141 -14.79 9.27 30.07
N ASN A 142 -14.00 8.42 29.40
CA ASN A 142 -13.05 7.53 30.06
C ASN A 142 -11.79 8.29 30.46
N ASP A 143 -11.19 7.91 31.59
CA ASP A 143 -9.89 8.43 32.00
C ASP A 143 -8.73 7.67 31.34
N LEU A 144 -7.53 8.29 31.40
CA LEU A 144 -6.34 7.73 30.75
C LEU A 144 -5.82 6.47 31.46
N ASP A 145 -6.08 6.32 32.76
CA ASP A 145 -5.64 5.15 33.53
C ASP A 145 -6.43 3.91 33.10
N SER A 146 -7.75 4.03 32.95
CA SER A 146 -8.63 2.98 32.43
C SER A 146 -8.30 2.62 30.98
N LEU A 147 -7.93 3.61 30.17
CA LEU A 147 -7.45 3.36 28.81
C LEU A 147 -6.12 2.59 28.81
N ALA A 148 -5.17 2.95 29.66
CA ALA A 148 -3.88 2.27 29.73
C ALA A 148 -4.03 0.78 30.08
N ASP A 149 -4.99 0.43 30.93
CA ASP A 149 -5.27 -0.95 31.32
C ASP A 149 -5.98 -1.77 30.22
N THR A 150 -6.71 -1.10 29.31
CA THR A 150 -7.50 -1.74 28.25
C THR A 150 -6.86 -1.62 26.86
N LEU A 151 -5.72 -0.93 26.75
CA LEU A 151 -5.05 -0.66 25.49
C LEU A 151 -4.48 -1.94 24.88
N GLU A 152 -5.12 -2.40 23.82
CA GLU A 152 -4.65 -3.55 23.04
C GLU A 152 -4.04 -3.13 21.71
N ALA A 153 -3.15 -3.97 21.18
CA ALA A 153 -2.54 -3.74 19.87
C ALA A 153 -3.57 -3.64 18.73
N ALA A 154 -4.71 -4.34 18.87
CA ALA A 154 -5.84 -4.25 17.93
C ALA A 154 -6.48 -2.86 17.92
N GLY A 155 -6.46 -2.14 19.06
CA GLY A 155 -6.94 -0.77 19.19
C GLY A 155 -6.04 0.28 18.54
N ILE A 156 -4.80 -0.09 18.18
CA ILE A 156 -3.83 0.78 17.50
C ILE A 156 -3.74 0.40 16.01
N THR A 157 -4.88 0.28 15.35
CA THR A 157 -4.95 0.00 13.91
C THR A 157 -5.98 0.90 13.26
N SER A 158 -5.79 1.23 11.97
CA SER A 158 -6.93 1.70 11.19
C SER A 158 -7.84 0.49 10.97
N THR A 159 -9.07 0.54 11.47
CA THR A 159 -10.07 -0.55 11.38
C THR A 159 -10.39 -0.99 9.95
N SER A 160 -9.91 -0.25 8.96
CA SER A 160 -10.11 -0.48 7.52
C SER A 160 -9.04 -1.30 6.81
N THR A 161 -7.93 -1.68 7.47
CA THR A 161 -6.83 -2.37 6.78
C THR A 161 -6.76 -3.84 7.20
N PRO A 162 -6.90 -4.80 6.27
CA PRO A 162 -6.77 -6.22 6.61
C PRO A 162 -5.35 -6.53 7.10
N PRO A 163 -5.14 -7.67 7.80
CA PRO A 163 -3.82 -8.11 8.22
C PRO A 163 -2.84 -8.12 7.04
N ALA A 164 -1.64 -7.56 7.24
CA ALA A 164 -0.63 -7.55 6.20
C ALA A 164 -0.25 -8.97 5.82
N SER A 165 -0.01 -9.18 4.54
CA SER A 165 0.51 -10.45 4.01
C SER A 165 1.92 -10.26 3.48
N PRO A 166 2.69 -11.36 3.29
CA PRO A 166 4.05 -11.26 2.78
C PRO A 166 4.06 -10.66 1.36
N THR A 167 4.28 -9.35 1.29
CA THR A 167 4.35 -8.61 0.03
C THR A 167 5.82 -8.50 -0.43
N PRO A 168 6.16 -8.91 -1.67
CA PRO A 168 7.53 -8.79 -2.17
C PRO A 168 7.95 -7.33 -2.37
N THR A 169 9.10 -6.97 -1.82
CA THR A 169 9.76 -5.69 -2.05
C THR A 169 10.72 -5.83 -3.25
N THR A 170 10.47 -5.06 -4.31
CA THR A 170 11.24 -5.13 -5.58
C THR A 170 12.47 -4.21 -5.60
N SER A 171 13.28 -4.28 -6.67
CA SER A 171 14.48 -3.45 -6.90
C SER A 171 15.73 -3.82 -6.07
N GLY A 172 15.75 -4.98 -5.41
CA GLY A 172 16.89 -5.42 -4.60
C GLY A 172 17.13 -4.60 -3.32
N GLU A 173 16.21 -3.69 -2.97
CA GLU A 173 16.33 -2.85 -1.79
C GLU A 173 15.87 -3.62 -0.55
N GLN A 174 16.78 -3.87 0.40
CA GLN A 174 16.50 -4.62 1.63
C GLN A 174 15.99 -3.72 2.76
N ARG A 175 14.88 -3.00 2.52
CA ARG A 175 14.23 -2.14 3.53
C ARG A 175 12.72 -2.03 3.33
N MET A 176 11.99 -1.88 4.42
CA MET A 176 10.53 -1.69 4.41
C MET A 176 10.10 -0.25 4.04
N SER A 177 11.01 0.72 4.14
CA SER A 177 10.77 2.11 3.71
C SER A 177 9.52 2.77 4.32
N ASN A 178 9.28 2.54 5.62
CA ASN A 178 8.12 3.07 6.37
C ASN A 178 6.76 2.55 5.85
N PHE A 179 6.73 1.34 5.28
CA PHE A 179 5.52 0.68 4.80
C PHE A 179 5.01 -0.36 5.80
N LEU A 180 3.72 -0.27 6.16
CA LEU A 180 2.98 -1.21 7.02
C LEU A 180 3.71 -1.63 8.30
N LEU A 181 4.39 -0.68 8.97
CA LEU A 181 5.26 -0.98 10.11
C LEU A 181 4.57 -1.75 11.24
N TRP A 182 3.30 -1.45 11.49
CA TRP A 182 2.52 -2.10 12.54
C TRP A 182 1.98 -3.45 12.08
N GLN A 183 1.35 -3.47 10.91
CA GLN A 183 0.70 -4.65 10.34
C GLN A 183 1.73 -5.72 9.98
N SER A 184 2.94 -5.32 9.61
CA SER A 184 4.01 -6.22 9.18
C SER A 184 4.90 -6.73 10.30
N ALA A 185 4.59 -6.45 11.58
CA ALA A 185 5.47 -6.76 12.71
C ALA A 185 5.86 -8.25 12.77
N TYR A 186 4.92 -9.13 12.36
CA TYR A 186 5.12 -10.58 12.29
C TYR A 186 5.13 -11.13 10.86
N CYS A 187 5.16 -10.25 9.85
CA CYS A 187 5.20 -10.69 8.46
C CYS A 187 6.61 -11.08 8.05
N GLU A 188 6.71 -12.16 7.28
CA GLU A 188 7.94 -12.45 6.58
C GLU A 188 8.13 -11.50 5.40
N VAL A 189 9.33 -10.94 5.29
CA VAL A 189 9.68 -10.05 4.17
C VAL A 189 10.39 -10.84 3.08
N CYS A 190 9.95 -10.65 1.83
CA CYS A 190 10.60 -11.17 0.64
C CYS A 190 11.18 -10.00 -0.17
N PHE A 191 12.47 -10.06 -0.49
CA PHE A 191 13.13 -9.08 -1.35
C PHE A 191 13.40 -9.71 -2.72
N CYS A 192 13.06 -8.99 -3.78
CA CYS A 192 13.22 -9.42 -5.15
C CYS A 192 14.08 -8.42 -5.94
N ASP A 193 15.02 -8.93 -6.73
CA ASP A 193 15.92 -8.12 -7.54
C ASP A 193 15.25 -7.37 -8.70
N PRO A 194 14.27 -7.94 -9.43
CA PRO A 194 13.67 -7.25 -10.57
C PRO A 194 13.08 -5.89 -10.17
N TYR A 195 13.31 -4.87 -11.00
CA TYR A 195 12.56 -3.61 -10.87
C TYR A 195 11.06 -3.87 -11.08
N TRP A 196 10.20 -3.10 -10.41
CA TRP A 196 8.74 -3.33 -10.47
C TRP A 196 8.18 -3.46 -11.90
N PRO A 197 8.53 -2.61 -12.89
CA PRO A 197 7.94 -2.81 -14.21
C PRO A 197 8.41 -4.11 -14.88
N ALA A 198 9.53 -4.69 -14.40
CA ALA A 198 10.15 -5.92 -14.90
C ALA A 198 9.67 -7.15 -14.15
N PHE A 199 8.95 -6.94 -13.05
CA PHE A 199 8.32 -7.98 -12.28
C PHE A 199 7.26 -8.69 -13.13
N ARG A 200 7.35 -10.01 -13.17
CA ARG A 200 6.47 -10.93 -13.90
C ARG A 200 5.74 -11.81 -12.90
N GLU A 201 4.68 -12.47 -13.37
CA GLU A 201 3.94 -13.44 -12.57
C GLU A 201 4.85 -14.57 -12.03
N ILE A 202 5.84 -15.00 -12.82
CA ILE A 202 6.81 -15.99 -12.33
C ILE A 202 7.63 -15.49 -11.14
N ASP A 203 7.92 -14.19 -11.07
CA ASP A 203 8.68 -13.61 -9.97
C ASP A 203 7.82 -13.61 -8.68
N SER A 204 6.50 -13.37 -8.78
CA SER A 204 5.58 -13.58 -7.64
C SER A 204 5.45 -15.04 -7.21
N LEU A 205 5.41 -15.99 -8.15
CA LEU A 205 5.36 -17.42 -7.83
C LEU A 205 6.65 -17.88 -7.14
N CYS A 206 7.81 -17.37 -7.58
CA CYS A 206 9.09 -17.62 -6.92
C CYS A 206 9.12 -17.07 -5.49
N ALA A 207 8.58 -15.87 -5.26
CA ALA A 207 8.45 -15.28 -3.92
C ALA A 207 7.56 -16.14 -3.01
N LEU A 208 6.39 -16.58 -3.50
CA LEU A 208 5.48 -17.45 -2.77
C LEU A 208 6.09 -18.81 -2.46
N ARG A 209 6.77 -19.43 -3.42
CA ARG A 209 7.49 -20.69 -3.20
C ARG A 209 8.57 -20.52 -2.13
N SER A 210 9.29 -19.40 -2.14
CA SER A 210 10.32 -19.11 -1.15
C SER A 210 9.73 -18.91 0.24
N TYR A 211 8.55 -18.29 0.35
CA TYR A 211 7.80 -18.19 1.60
C TYR A 211 7.32 -19.57 2.08
N ALA A 212 6.69 -20.35 1.21
CA ALA A 212 6.15 -21.67 1.54
C ALA A 212 7.23 -22.70 1.95
N ALA A 213 8.46 -22.56 1.43
CA ALA A 213 9.57 -23.45 1.74
C ALA A 213 10.22 -23.18 3.11
N ARG A 214 9.87 -22.08 3.79
CA ARG A 214 10.49 -21.73 5.07
C ARG A 214 9.91 -22.56 6.20
N GLN A 215 10.80 -23.08 7.04
CA GLN A 215 10.40 -23.76 8.27
C GLN A 215 9.94 -22.71 9.28
N ARG A 216 8.64 -22.74 9.60
CA ARG A 216 8.08 -21.88 10.64
C ARG A 216 8.67 -22.29 11.99
N ARG A 217 9.29 -21.33 12.68
CA ARG A 217 9.71 -21.53 14.08
C ARG A 217 8.48 -21.45 14.97
N ARG A 218 8.34 -22.36 15.93
CA ARG A 218 7.23 -22.32 16.90
C ARG A 218 7.26 -20.97 17.62
N GLY A 219 6.13 -20.23 17.58
CA GLY A 219 5.99 -18.90 18.19
C GLY A 219 5.99 -17.72 17.20
N ALA A 220 6.06 -17.98 15.89
CA ALA A 220 5.77 -17.01 14.82
C ALA A 220 4.38 -17.24 14.22
#